data_AF-A0A947S4U1-F1
#
_entry.id   AF-A0A947S4U1-F1
#
_cell.length_a   1.000
_cell.length_b   1.000
_cell.length_c   1.000
_cell.angle_alpha   90.00
_cell.angle_beta   90.00
_cell.angle_gamma   90.00
#
_symmetry.space_group_name_H-M   'P 1'
#
loop_
_entity.id
_entity.type
_entity.pdbx_description
1 polymer ?
#
loop_
_entity_poly.entity_id
_entity_poly.type
_entity_poly.pdbx_seq_one_letter_code
_entity_poly.pdbx_strand_id
1 'polypeptide(L)'
;MGRKIKLTLTILTAVFLFSLTHALEILAAPPPPHVFWGEVKTNSQNVQESTLITAYVLEGLNQIICGSTQTQLSENTSVYVVNVSGDDSETPEKDGASPGDVVYFRIGLWENQEDAAQSSNWQSAQATNLNLSIATTQIPTNTPTPIPNSENNLSILLKFQGINNQGEDHNIEVNFLRGGTPAYRFENLNISSDSNGVYSAIITDSIAPETYNIYVKGWAHLQKKFENITIVQGENNIDLTNQPILSGNAINPEEYTEGPNPGIINIADFSILARDYGQSGSIADFNNSGLVDIVDFSILASNYLKTGDGF
;
A
#
# COMPACT_ATOMS: atom_id res chain seq x y z
N MET A 1 62.11 9.60 -50.34
CA MET A 1 61.83 9.81 -48.90
C MET A 1 60.61 10.71 -48.62
N GLY A 2 60.23 11.65 -49.49
CA GLY A 2 59.14 12.62 -49.21
C GLY A 2 57.67 12.19 -49.36
N ARG A 3 57.38 10.95 -49.82
CA ARG A 3 56.00 10.49 -50.08
C ARG A 3 55.36 9.77 -48.89
N LYS A 4 56.17 9.20 -47.97
CA LYS A 4 55.68 8.56 -46.74
C LYS A 4 55.36 9.57 -45.62
N ILE A 5 56.02 10.72 -45.58
CA ILE A 5 55.79 11.77 -44.55
C ILE A 5 54.46 12.51 -44.76
N LYS A 6 53.98 12.66 -46.01
CA LYS A 6 52.70 13.35 -46.28
C LYS A 6 51.48 12.52 -45.87
N LEU A 7 51.54 11.19 -45.92
CA LEU A 7 50.40 10.33 -45.56
C LEU A 7 50.23 10.23 -44.04
N THR A 8 51.32 10.21 -43.27
CA THR A 8 51.27 10.17 -41.80
C THR A 8 50.75 11.46 -41.20
N LEU A 9 51.03 12.62 -41.82
CA LEU A 9 50.57 13.91 -41.31
C LEU A 9 49.05 14.08 -41.49
N THR A 10 48.48 13.63 -42.63
CA THR A 10 47.03 13.74 -42.91
C THR A 10 46.19 12.84 -42.00
N ILE A 11 46.65 11.63 -41.67
CA ILE A 11 45.94 10.73 -40.75
C ILE A 11 45.97 11.29 -39.32
N LEU A 12 47.08 11.89 -38.89
CA LEU A 12 47.17 12.50 -37.56
C LEU A 12 46.24 13.72 -37.42
N THR A 13 46.05 14.50 -38.48
CA THR A 13 45.11 15.65 -38.44
C THR A 13 43.65 15.19 -38.43
N ALA A 14 43.31 14.11 -39.15
CA ALA A 14 41.96 13.54 -39.16
C ALA A 14 41.58 12.91 -37.80
N VAL A 15 42.52 12.21 -37.14
CA VAL A 15 42.30 11.66 -35.79
C VAL A 15 42.16 12.77 -34.75
N PHE A 16 42.93 13.87 -34.87
CA PHE A 16 42.83 15.01 -33.96
C PHE A 16 41.53 15.82 -34.13
N LEU A 17 40.99 15.91 -35.35
CA LEU A 17 39.67 16.52 -35.59
C LEU A 17 38.51 15.63 -35.11
N PHE A 18 38.66 14.31 -35.12
CA PHE A 18 37.62 13.38 -34.64
C PHE A 18 37.58 13.27 -33.11
N SER A 19 38.69 13.51 -32.41
CA SER A 19 38.75 13.44 -30.94
C SER A 19 38.21 14.68 -30.21
N LEU A 20 37.92 15.78 -30.92
CA LEU A 20 37.56 17.08 -30.34
C LEU A 20 36.06 17.41 -30.48
N THR A 21 35.20 16.41 -30.41
CA THR A 21 33.74 16.58 -30.29
C THR A 21 33.16 15.77 -29.12
N HIS A 22 33.93 15.63 -28.04
CA HIS A 22 33.33 15.31 -26.75
C HIS A 22 32.65 16.60 -26.28
N ALA A 23 31.39 16.76 -26.68
CA ALA A 23 30.52 17.74 -26.05
C ALA A 23 30.60 17.46 -24.55
N LEU A 24 31.04 18.46 -23.78
CA LEU A 24 30.81 18.42 -22.35
C LEU A 24 29.29 18.39 -22.22
N GLU A 25 28.75 17.25 -21.80
CA GLU A 25 27.36 17.17 -21.38
C GLU A 25 27.28 18.10 -20.17
N ILE A 26 26.69 19.28 -20.39
CA ILE A 26 26.35 20.19 -19.31
C ILE A 26 25.24 19.46 -18.59
N LEU A 27 25.56 18.92 -17.42
CA LEU A 27 24.56 18.33 -16.57
C LEU A 27 23.61 19.46 -16.12
N ALA A 28 22.39 19.46 -16.65
CA ALA A 28 21.32 20.35 -16.28
C ALA A 28 20.72 19.88 -14.94
N ALA A 29 20.96 20.64 -13.88
CA ALA A 29 20.27 20.42 -12.61
C ALA A 29 18.74 20.37 -12.82
N PRO A 30 18.00 19.55 -12.06
CA PRO A 30 16.56 19.47 -12.18
C PRO A 30 15.92 20.86 -12.03
N PRO A 31 14.82 21.12 -12.76
CA PRO A 31 14.14 22.39 -12.68
C PRO A 31 13.72 22.74 -11.24
N PRO A 32 13.78 24.01 -10.83
CA PRO A 32 13.20 24.43 -9.55
C PRO A 32 11.72 23.99 -9.42
N PRO A 33 11.29 23.57 -8.22
CA PRO A 33 9.96 23.00 -8.01
C PRO A 33 8.83 24.03 -8.23
N HIS A 34 7.62 23.53 -8.48
CA HIS A 34 6.38 24.29 -8.38
C HIS A 34 5.82 24.12 -6.97
N VAL A 35 5.56 25.21 -6.27
CA VAL A 35 4.93 25.20 -4.94
C VAL A 35 3.41 25.30 -5.06
N PHE A 36 2.67 24.37 -4.46
CA PHE A 36 1.22 24.48 -4.30
C PHE A 36 0.87 24.69 -2.82
N TRP A 37 -0.09 25.57 -2.55
CA TRP A 37 -0.55 25.84 -1.20
C TRP A 37 -2.03 26.21 -1.17
N GLY A 38 -2.71 25.98 -0.05
CA GLY A 38 -4.12 26.33 0.09
C GLY A 38 -4.78 25.66 1.28
N GLU A 39 -6.11 25.72 1.30
CA GLU A 39 -6.96 24.97 2.23
C GLU A 39 -7.19 23.54 1.74
N VAL A 40 -7.43 22.60 2.66
CA VAL A 40 -7.81 21.21 2.36
C VAL A 40 -9.10 20.85 3.08
N LYS A 41 -10.10 20.37 2.33
CA LYS A 41 -11.39 19.95 2.88
C LYS A 41 -11.84 18.58 2.39
N THR A 42 -12.55 17.87 3.22
CA THR A 42 -13.24 16.61 2.88
C THR A 42 -14.68 16.74 3.30
N ASN A 43 -15.63 16.52 2.39
CA ASN A 43 -17.06 16.70 2.66
C ASN A 43 -17.39 18.10 3.23
N SER A 44 -16.73 19.13 2.68
CA SER A 44 -16.82 20.53 3.13
C SER A 44 -16.36 20.79 4.58
N GLN A 45 -15.77 19.80 5.25
CA GLN A 45 -15.16 19.95 6.56
C GLN A 45 -13.63 20.03 6.45
N ASN A 46 -12.99 20.69 7.40
CA ASN A 46 -11.54 20.66 7.53
C ASN A 46 -11.06 19.23 7.81
N VAL A 47 -9.94 18.84 7.19
CA VAL A 47 -9.28 17.56 7.48
C VAL A 47 -8.52 17.62 8.79
N GLN A 48 -8.22 16.46 9.40
CA GLN A 48 -7.37 16.43 10.59
C GLN A 48 -5.98 17.02 10.29
N GLU A 49 -5.34 17.63 11.29
CA GLU A 49 -3.91 17.94 11.22
C GLU A 49 -3.10 16.65 10.97
N SER A 50 -1.98 16.78 10.26
CA SER A 50 -1.13 15.65 9.83
C SER A 50 -1.77 14.72 8.79
N THR A 51 -2.85 15.12 8.13
CA THR A 51 -3.39 14.39 6.96
C THR A 51 -2.39 14.49 5.81
N LEU A 52 -2.07 13.36 5.16
CA LEU A 52 -1.09 13.32 4.07
C LEU A 52 -1.71 13.88 2.77
N ILE A 53 -0.95 14.75 2.11
CA ILE A 53 -1.23 15.27 0.77
C ILE A 53 -0.14 14.78 -0.16
N THR A 54 -0.52 14.06 -1.21
CA THR A 54 0.41 13.53 -2.22
C THR A 54 0.14 14.19 -3.56
N ALA A 55 1.17 14.73 -4.20
CA ALA A 55 1.12 15.30 -5.54
C ALA A 55 1.78 14.34 -6.54
N TYR A 56 1.11 14.08 -7.66
CA TYR A 56 1.61 13.16 -8.68
C TYR A 56 1.26 13.63 -10.10
N VAL A 57 2.02 13.17 -11.08
CA VAL A 57 1.72 13.31 -12.51
C VAL A 57 1.48 11.94 -13.13
N LEU A 58 0.87 11.91 -14.32
CA LEU A 58 0.63 10.67 -15.06
C LEU A 58 1.63 10.50 -16.20
N GLU A 59 2.21 9.31 -16.29
CA GLU A 59 2.95 8.84 -17.46
C GLU A 59 2.26 7.60 -18.03
N GLY A 60 1.41 7.80 -19.03
CA GLY A 60 0.49 6.77 -19.48
C GLY A 60 -0.50 6.40 -18.37
N LEU A 61 -0.38 5.17 -17.83
CA LEU A 61 -1.19 4.67 -16.71
C LEU A 61 -0.43 4.71 -15.37
N ASN A 62 0.85 5.07 -15.37
CA ASN A 62 1.67 5.10 -14.18
C ASN A 62 1.55 6.44 -13.47
N GLN A 63 1.56 6.41 -12.13
CA GLN A 63 1.59 7.60 -11.29
C GLN A 63 3.02 7.83 -10.82
N ILE A 64 3.56 9.00 -11.14
CA ILE A 64 4.88 9.43 -10.68
C ILE A 64 4.67 10.40 -9.52
N ILE A 65 5.10 10.02 -8.32
CA ILE A 65 4.97 10.87 -7.14
C ILE A 65 6.03 11.97 -7.21
N CYS A 66 5.59 13.22 -7.23
CA CYS A 66 6.46 14.37 -7.43
C CYS A 66 6.54 15.27 -6.19
N GLY A 67 5.78 14.97 -5.14
CA GLY A 67 5.81 15.71 -3.88
C GLY A 67 4.83 15.17 -2.85
N SER A 68 5.13 15.38 -1.57
CA SER A 68 4.23 15.06 -0.47
C SER A 68 4.38 16.04 0.68
N THR A 69 3.31 16.27 1.43
CA THR A 69 3.32 17.09 2.64
C THR A 69 2.22 16.64 3.60
N GLN A 70 2.22 17.18 4.81
CA GLN A 70 1.15 16.98 5.78
C GLN A 70 0.40 18.28 6.01
N THR A 71 -0.91 18.18 6.23
CA THR A 71 -1.73 19.34 6.61
C THR A 71 -1.35 19.88 7.98
N GLN A 72 -1.47 21.19 8.14
CA GLN A 72 -1.32 21.90 9.41
C GLN A 72 -2.61 22.63 9.73
N LEU A 73 -2.90 22.86 11.01
CA LEU A 73 -4.04 23.67 11.42
C LEU A 73 -3.61 25.14 11.62
N SER A 74 -4.15 26.04 10.80
CA SER A 74 -3.93 27.49 10.93
C SER A 74 -5.27 28.19 11.10
N GLU A 75 -5.47 28.91 12.21
CA GLU A 75 -6.71 29.64 12.51
C GLU A 75 -7.97 28.76 12.34
N ASN A 76 -7.91 27.51 12.83
CA ASN A 76 -8.98 26.53 12.71
C ASN A 76 -9.32 26.14 11.26
N THR A 77 -8.38 26.31 10.32
CA THR A 77 -8.48 25.89 8.92
C THR A 77 -7.33 24.94 8.59
N SER A 78 -7.64 23.84 7.92
CA SER A 78 -6.61 22.87 7.51
C SER A 78 -5.94 23.36 6.24
N VAL A 79 -4.63 23.60 6.32
CA VAL A 79 -3.83 24.17 5.24
C VAL A 79 -2.69 23.24 4.86
N TYR A 80 -2.18 23.37 3.65
CA TYR A 80 -1.03 22.60 3.16
C TYR A 80 -0.09 23.48 2.34
N VAL A 81 1.18 23.06 2.27
CA VAL A 81 2.18 23.57 1.32
C VAL A 81 2.99 22.37 0.83
N VAL A 82 3.00 22.13 -0.48
CA VAL A 82 3.73 21.02 -1.11
C VAL A 82 4.62 21.55 -2.23
N ASN A 83 5.87 21.08 -2.24
CA ASN A 83 6.79 21.29 -3.36
C ASN A 83 6.63 20.13 -4.33
N VAL A 84 6.40 20.43 -5.60
CA VAL A 84 6.30 19.45 -6.69
C VAL A 84 7.54 19.56 -7.56
N SER A 85 8.39 18.55 -7.47
CA SER A 85 9.67 18.46 -8.17
C SER A 85 9.49 18.46 -9.69
N GLY A 86 10.40 19.13 -10.38
CA GLY A 86 10.52 19.03 -11.83
C GLY A 86 11.26 17.75 -12.22
N ASP A 87 10.94 17.25 -13.40
CA ASP A 87 11.58 16.09 -14.02
C ASP A 87 13.06 16.38 -14.35
N ASP A 88 13.95 15.46 -14.00
CA ASP A 88 15.36 15.54 -14.36
C ASP A 88 15.59 14.95 -15.76
N SER A 89 15.96 15.78 -16.73
CA SER A 89 16.17 15.32 -18.11
C SER A 89 17.38 14.39 -18.29
N GLU A 90 18.20 14.22 -17.24
CA GLU A 90 19.36 13.32 -17.24
C GLU A 90 19.04 11.90 -16.82
N THR A 91 17.94 11.70 -16.10
CA THR A 91 17.49 10.37 -15.73
C THR A 91 16.71 9.77 -16.90
N PRO A 92 16.95 8.50 -17.26
CA PRO A 92 16.17 7.82 -18.28
C PRO A 92 14.69 7.67 -17.89
N GLU A 93 14.42 7.61 -16.59
CA GLU A 93 13.10 7.47 -16.01
C GLU A 93 12.47 8.82 -15.69
N LYS A 94 11.14 8.94 -15.84
CA LYS A 94 10.40 10.11 -15.37
C LYS A 94 10.38 10.12 -13.84
N ASP A 95 11.00 11.12 -13.22
CA ASP A 95 11.14 11.26 -11.77
C ASP A 95 10.51 12.55 -11.21
N GLY A 96 9.93 13.36 -12.10
CA GLY A 96 9.22 14.57 -11.73
C GLY A 96 8.22 15.04 -12.78
N ALA A 97 7.73 16.27 -12.59
CA ALA A 97 6.82 16.91 -13.52
C ALA A 97 7.59 17.68 -14.60
N SER A 98 7.21 17.50 -15.85
CA SER A 98 7.73 18.27 -16.99
C SER A 98 6.87 19.53 -17.21
N PRO A 99 7.38 20.59 -17.86
CA PRO A 99 6.60 21.78 -18.18
C PRO A 99 5.28 21.46 -18.89
N GLY A 100 4.14 21.80 -18.26
CA GLY A 100 2.81 21.56 -18.81
C GLY A 100 2.13 20.27 -18.35
N ASP A 101 2.82 19.39 -17.61
CA ASP A 101 2.19 18.22 -17.00
C ASP A 101 1.06 18.62 -16.05
N VAL A 102 -0.01 17.84 -16.02
CA VAL A 102 -1.10 18.02 -15.05
C VAL A 102 -0.71 17.35 -13.75
N VAL A 103 -0.60 18.14 -12.68
CA VAL A 103 -0.42 17.67 -11.30
C VAL A 103 -1.78 17.37 -10.69
N TYR A 104 -1.93 16.12 -10.25
CA TYR A 104 -3.05 15.62 -9.48
C TYR A 104 -2.67 15.56 -7.99
N PHE A 105 -3.68 15.61 -7.13
CA PHE A 105 -3.49 15.59 -5.68
C PHE A 105 -4.34 14.50 -5.05
N ARG A 106 -3.83 13.93 -3.97
CA ARG A 106 -4.51 12.96 -3.11
C ARG A 106 -4.55 13.44 -1.68
N ILE A 107 -5.66 13.19 -0.99
CA ILE A 107 -5.90 13.58 0.40
C ILE A 107 -6.27 12.34 1.20
N GLY A 108 -5.60 12.09 2.33
CA GLY A 108 -5.94 10.98 3.22
C GLY A 108 -4.72 10.46 3.96
N LEU A 109 -4.83 9.30 4.59
CA LEU A 109 -3.71 8.64 5.27
C LEU A 109 -3.30 7.41 4.46
N TRP A 110 -2.03 7.38 4.05
CA TRP A 110 -1.40 6.20 3.42
C TRP A 110 -2.24 5.60 2.30
N GLU A 111 -2.69 4.35 2.42
CA GLU A 111 -3.50 3.69 1.39
C GLU A 111 -4.95 4.18 1.25
N ASN A 112 -5.47 4.97 2.19
CA ASN A 112 -6.83 5.53 2.14
C ASN A 112 -6.86 6.95 1.55
N GLN A 113 -5.92 7.24 0.65
CA GLN A 113 -5.90 8.51 -0.06
C GLN A 113 -6.92 8.53 -1.20
N GLU A 114 -7.74 9.57 -1.25
CA GLU A 114 -8.67 9.81 -2.35
C GLU A 114 -8.18 10.97 -3.21
N ASP A 115 -8.48 10.92 -4.51
CA ASP A 115 -8.12 11.99 -5.44
C ASP A 115 -8.91 13.27 -5.13
N ALA A 116 -8.20 14.39 -5.03
CA ALA A 116 -8.80 15.71 -4.93
C ALA A 116 -9.47 16.08 -6.26
N ALA A 117 -10.52 16.88 -6.19
CA ALA A 117 -11.25 17.37 -7.35
C ALA A 117 -10.45 18.38 -8.20
N GLN A 118 -9.37 18.93 -7.63
CA GLN A 118 -8.55 19.96 -8.25
C GLN A 118 -7.24 19.36 -8.76
N SER A 119 -6.82 19.90 -9.91
CA SER A 119 -5.51 19.65 -10.52
C SER A 119 -4.98 20.96 -11.08
N SER A 120 -3.69 21.01 -11.39
CA SER A 120 -3.09 22.19 -12.02
C SER A 120 -1.90 21.82 -12.90
N ASN A 121 -1.59 22.66 -13.89
CA ASN A 121 -0.41 22.45 -14.73
C ASN A 121 0.86 22.81 -13.95
N TRP A 122 1.89 21.98 -14.11
CA TRP A 122 3.20 22.22 -13.54
C TRP A 122 3.99 23.26 -14.36
N GLN A 123 4.67 24.18 -13.67
CA GLN A 123 5.60 25.14 -14.24
C GLN A 123 6.74 25.39 -13.24
N SER A 124 7.97 25.39 -13.75
CA SER A 124 9.15 25.54 -12.90
C SER A 124 9.20 26.90 -12.20
N ALA A 125 9.67 26.92 -10.94
CA ALA A 125 9.81 28.11 -10.11
C ALA A 125 8.52 28.92 -9.91
N GLN A 126 7.35 28.30 -10.06
CA GLN A 126 6.05 28.93 -9.80
C GLN A 126 5.54 28.60 -8.39
N ALA A 127 4.69 29.47 -7.85
CA ALA A 127 3.84 29.17 -6.70
C ALA A 127 2.36 29.41 -7.05
N THR A 128 1.50 28.43 -6.77
CA THR A 128 0.06 28.50 -7.07
C THR A 128 -0.77 28.27 -5.81
N ASN A 129 -1.72 29.18 -5.56
CA ASN A 129 -2.76 28.94 -4.56
C ASN A 129 -3.81 27.99 -5.15
N LEU A 130 -3.98 26.83 -4.54
CA LEU A 130 -4.91 25.79 -4.97
C LEU A 130 -5.57 25.16 -3.75
N ASN A 131 -6.84 25.47 -3.52
CA ASN A 131 -7.61 24.83 -2.47
C ASN A 131 -8.03 23.42 -2.92
N LEU A 132 -7.73 22.41 -2.10
CA LEU A 132 -8.03 21.02 -2.40
C LEU A 132 -9.30 20.58 -1.68
N SER A 133 -10.11 19.79 -2.37
CA SER A 133 -11.26 19.13 -1.79
C SER A 133 -11.49 17.77 -2.40
N ILE A 134 -11.84 16.79 -1.59
CA ILE A 134 -12.49 15.58 -2.10
C ILE A 134 -13.91 15.98 -2.54
N ALA A 135 -14.21 15.84 -3.84
CA ALA A 135 -15.58 16.01 -4.31
C ALA A 135 -16.41 14.84 -3.78
N THR A 136 -17.46 15.13 -3.00
CA THR A 136 -18.56 14.17 -2.92
C THR A 136 -19.10 14.05 -4.33
N THR A 137 -18.87 12.90 -4.97
CA THR A 137 -19.59 12.60 -6.20
C THR A 137 -21.04 12.40 -5.78
N GLN A 138 -21.80 13.49 -5.66
CA GLN A 138 -23.25 13.42 -5.67
C GLN A 138 -23.62 12.99 -7.08
N ILE A 139 -23.55 11.68 -7.33
CA ILE A 139 -24.25 11.06 -8.45
C ILE A 139 -25.69 11.56 -8.30
N PRO A 140 -26.29 12.25 -9.29
CA PRO A 140 -27.69 12.62 -9.22
C PRO A 140 -28.48 11.33 -8.97
N THR A 141 -28.98 11.20 -7.76
CA THR A 141 -29.76 10.04 -7.35
C THR A 141 -31.07 10.15 -8.11
N ASN A 142 -31.18 9.44 -9.25
CA ASN A 142 -32.48 9.02 -9.74
C ASN A 142 -33.19 8.44 -8.52
N THR A 143 -34.29 9.05 -8.05
CA THR A 143 -35.05 8.56 -6.89
C THR A 143 -35.28 7.07 -7.08
N PRO A 144 -34.52 6.20 -6.40
CA PRO A 144 -34.70 4.77 -6.56
C PRO A 144 -36.05 4.49 -5.94
N THR A 145 -36.86 3.66 -6.60
CA THR A 145 -37.87 2.90 -5.86
C THR A 145 -37.14 2.31 -4.65
N PRO A 146 -37.60 2.51 -3.40
CA PRO A 146 -36.88 2.06 -2.22
C PRO A 146 -36.59 0.58 -2.37
N ILE A 147 -35.34 0.26 -2.71
CA ILE A 147 -34.82 -1.09 -2.66
C ILE A 147 -34.66 -1.32 -1.16
N PRO A 148 -35.25 -2.39 -0.61
CA PRO A 148 -35.09 -2.69 0.81
C PRO A 148 -33.59 -2.69 1.13
N ASN A 149 -33.24 -1.96 2.19
CA ASN A 149 -31.89 -1.79 2.69
C ASN A 149 -31.37 -3.18 3.15
N SER A 150 -30.90 -4.00 2.21
CA SER A 150 -30.16 -5.20 2.54
C SER A 150 -28.77 -4.73 2.92
N GLU A 151 -28.49 -4.67 4.21
CA GLU A 151 -27.12 -4.52 4.69
C GLU A 151 -26.27 -5.55 3.96
N ASN A 152 -25.24 -5.09 3.22
CA ASN A 152 -24.28 -5.97 2.58
C ASN A 152 -23.36 -6.52 3.67
N ASN A 153 -23.90 -7.39 4.52
CA ASN A 153 -23.11 -8.06 5.54
C ASN A 153 -22.29 -9.13 4.82
N LEU A 154 -20.98 -8.98 4.89
CA LEU A 154 -20.04 -9.98 4.43
C LEU A 154 -19.56 -10.80 5.62
N SER A 155 -19.93 -12.08 5.66
CA SER A 155 -19.38 -13.05 6.59
C SER A 155 -18.23 -13.83 5.96
N ILE A 156 -17.12 -13.95 6.68
CA ILE A 156 -15.96 -14.73 6.27
C ILE A 156 -15.70 -15.82 7.32
N LEU A 157 -15.61 -17.07 6.89
CA LEU A 157 -15.19 -18.19 7.73
C LEU A 157 -13.73 -18.55 7.42
N LEU A 158 -12.93 -18.68 8.47
CA LEU A 158 -11.48 -18.88 8.41
C LEU A 158 -11.05 -20.09 9.23
N LYS A 159 -9.94 -20.69 8.82
CA LYS A 159 -9.26 -21.73 9.60
C LYS A 159 -7.79 -21.36 9.78
N PHE A 160 -7.30 -21.50 10.99
CA PHE A 160 -5.89 -21.33 11.34
C PHE A 160 -5.27 -22.70 11.62
N GLN A 161 -4.03 -22.89 11.21
CA GLN A 161 -3.32 -24.15 11.44
C GLN A 161 -3.15 -24.41 12.94
N GLY A 162 -3.26 -25.67 13.36
CA GLY A 162 -3.08 -26.06 14.76
C GLY A 162 -4.32 -25.86 15.65
N ILE A 163 -5.16 -24.86 15.37
CA ILE A 163 -6.36 -24.58 16.15
C ILE A 163 -7.49 -25.53 15.73
N ASN A 164 -7.83 -26.52 16.55
CA ASN A 164 -8.86 -27.53 16.24
C ASN A 164 -10.03 -27.56 17.24
N ASN A 165 -9.96 -26.75 18.29
CA ASN A 165 -11.02 -26.53 19.26
C ASN A 165 -11.32 -25.04 19.31
N GLN A 166 -12.34 -24.65 20.09
CA GLN A 166 -12.60 -23.25 20.38
C GLN A 166 -11.37 -22.59 20.99
N GLY A 167 -10.86 -21.56 20.32
CA GLY A 167 -9.84 -20.66 20.80
C GLY A 167 -10.43 -19.33 21.27
N GLU A 168 -9.57 -18.48 21.82
CA GLU A 168 -9.90 -17.09 22.16
C GLU A 168 -10.25 -16.26 20.92
N ASP A 169 -11.00 -15.18 21.15
CA ASP A 169 -11.29 -14.16 20.14
C ASP A 169 -10.01 -13.35 19.86
N HIS A 170 -9.84 -12.96 18.59
CA HIS A 170 -8.65 -12.24 18.14
C HIS A 170 -9.01 -11.15 17.13
N ASN A 171 -8.03 -10.32 16.80
CA ASN A 171 -8.13 -9.38 15.69
C ASN A 171 -7.25 -9.83 14.53
N ILE A 172 -7.71 -9.57 13.31
CA ILE A 172 -6.98 -9.86 12.07
C ILE A 172 -6.96 -8.65 11.15
N GLU A 173 -6.11 -8.72 10.12
CA GLU A 173 -6.12 -7.80 9.00
C GLU A 173 -6.66 -8.52 7.76
N VAL A 174 -7.56 -7.84 7.02
CA VAL A 174 -8.11 -8.33 5.75
C VAL A 174 -7.96 -7.26 4.67
N ASN A 175 -7.31 -7.59 3.57
CA ASN A 175 -7.13 -6.73 2.40
C ASN A 175 -7.86 -7.31 1.19
N PHE A 176 -8.59 -6.48 0.46
CA PHE A 176 -9.24 -6.84 -0.80
C PHE A 176 -8.51 -6.14 -1.94
N LEU A 177 -8.00 -6.91 -2.89
CA LEU A 177 -7.34 -6.40 -4.09
C LEU A 177 -8.21 -6.65 -5.32
N ARG A 178 -8.42 -5.60 -6.10
CA ARG A 178 -9.18 -5.61 -7.37
C ARG A 178 -8.20 -5.46 -8.52
N GLY A 179 -8.03 -6.50 -9.32
CA GLY A 179 -7.05 -6.49 -10.42
C GLY A 179 -5.60 -6.27 -9.96
N GLY A 180 -5.28 -6.62 -8.70
CA GLY A 180 -3.96 -6.39 -8.09
C GLY A 180 -3.81 -5.06 -7.34
N THR A 181 -4.77 -4.14 -7.46
CA THR A 181 -4.74 -2.87 -6.73
C THR A 181 -5.52 -2.99 -5.42
N PRO A 182 -4.99 -2.54 -4.26
CA PRO A 182 -5.74 -2.48 -3.01
C PRO A 182 -7.04 -1.68 -3.19
N ALA A 183 -8.16 -2.26 -2.79
CA ALA A 183 -9.50 -1.68 -2.89
C ALA A 183 -10.15 -1.45 -1.53
N TYR A 184 -9.93 -2.36 -0.58
CA TYR A 184 -10.41 -2.24 0.81
C TYR A 184 -9.38 -2.83 1.76
N ARG A 185 -9.25 -2.23 2.95
CA ARG A 185 -8.40 -2.70 4.05
C ARG A 185 -9.16 -2.60 5.36
N PHE A 186 -9.19 -3.70 6.10
CA PHE A 186 -9.82 -3.80 7.41
C PHE A 186 -8.76 -4.17 8.42
N GLU A 187 -8.31 -3.17 9.18
CA GLU A 187 -7.41 -3.36 10.29
C GLU A 187 -8.20 -3.68 11.55
N ASN A 188 -7.64 -4.53 12.41
CA ASN A 188 -8.25 -4.91 13.69
C ASN A 188 -9.66 -5.50 13.58
N LEU A 189 -9.92 -6.29 12.52
CA LEU A 189 -11.18 -6.97 12.34
C LEU A 189 -11.33 -8.07 13.39
N ASN A 190 -12.30 -7.91 14.29
CA ASN A 190 -12.56 -8.88 15.36
C ASN A 190 -13.10 -10.20 14.78
N ILE A 191 -12.58 -11.31 15.26
CA ILE A 191 -13.00 -12.67 14.92
C ILE A 191 -13.23 -13.51 16.17
N SER A 192 -14.25 -14.36 16.10
CA SER A 192 -14.58 -15.33 17.15
C SER A 192 -14.59 -16.74 16.60
N SER A 193 -14.21 -17.71 17.44
CA SER A 193 -14.12 -19.12 17.04
C SER A 193 -15.29 -19.96 17.55
N ASP A 194 -15.69 -20.94 16.73
CA ASP A 194 -16.64 -21.97 17.12
C ASP A 194 -15.97 -23.14 17.87
N SER A 195 -16.75 -24.14 18.28
CA SER A 195 -16.25 -25.33 18.98
C SER A 195 -15.22 -26.16 18.19
N ASN A 196 -15.17 -25.98 16.87
CA ASN A 196 -14.26 -26.69 15.98
C ASN A 196 -13.04 -25.83 15.62
N GLY A 197 -12.88 -24.64 16.21
CA GLY A 197 -11.82 -23.68 15.90
C GLY A 197 -11.96 -23.05 14.52
N VAL A 198 -13.17 -22.98 13.95
CA VAL A 198 -13.48 -22.17 12.77
C VAL A 198 -13.76 -20.76 13.24
N TYR A 199 -13.04 -19.79 12.70
CA TYR A 199 -13.21 -18.40 13.05
C TYR A 199 -14.18 -17.72 12.09
N SER A 200 -15.01 -16.81 12.61
CA SER A 200 -15.93 -16.00 11.82
C SER A 200 -15.61 -14.52 11.97
N ALA A 201 -15.66 -13.79 10.86
CA ALA A 201 -15.57 -12.34 10.79
C ALA A 201 -16.83 -11.79 10.13
N ILE A 202 -17.30 -10.61 10.56
CA ILE A 202 -18.39 -9.87 9.91
C ILE A 202 -17.85 -8.50 9.52
N ILE A 203 -17.91 -8.20 8.23
CA ILE A 203 -17.61 -6.87 7.69
C ILE A 203 -18.96 -6.23 7.33
N THR A 204 -19.26 -5.11 8.00
CA THR A 204 -20.51 -4.35 7.81
C THR A 204 -20.36 -3.21 6.80
N ASP A 205 -19.13 -2.91 6.38
CA ASP A 205 -18.86 -1.90 5.36
C ASP A 205 -19.35 -2.35 3.99
N SER A 206 -19.83 -1.39 3.20
CA SER A 206 -20.32 -1.67 1.85
C SER A 206 -19.16 -1.96 0.90
N ILE A 207 -18.96 -3.24 0.58
CA ILE A 207 -18.02 -3.69 -0.45
C ILE A 207 -18.75 -3.74 -1.79
N ALA A 208 -18.16 -3.14 -2.84
CA ALA A 208 -18.75 -3.15 -4.17
C ALA A 208 -18.79 -4.58 -4.75
N PRO A 209 -19.91 -5.03 -5.36
CA PRO A 209 -19.99 -6.33 -6.01
C PRO A 209 -18.97 -6.45 -7.16
N GLU A 210 -17.98 -7.34 -7.00
CA GLU A 210 -16.92 -7.60 -7.98
C GLU A 210 -16.14 -8.87 -7.56
N THR A 211 -15.12 -9.26 -8.34
CA THR A 211 -14.18 -10.32 -7.99
C THR A 211 -12.89 -9.74 -7.40
N TYR A 212 -12.47 -10.26 -6.25
CA TYR A 212 -11.30 -9.80 -5.50
C TYR A 212 -10.33 -10.94 -5.24
N ASN A 213 -9.06 -10.60 -5.05
CA ASN A 213 -8.16 -11.41 -4.25
C ASN A 213 -8.24 -10.92 -2.81
N ILE A 214 -8.53 -11.82 -1.87
CA ILE A 214 -8.61 -11.49 -0.45
C ILE A 214 -7.33 -11.97 0.23
N TYR A 215 -6.66 -11.09 0.96
CA TYR A 215 -5.51 -11.40 1.78
C TYR A 215 -5.89 -11.32 3.24
N VAL A 216 -5.56 -12.36 4.00
CA VAL A 216 -5.85 -12.43 5.43
C VAL A 216 -4.55 -12.63 6.19
N LYS A 217 -4.33 -11.80 7.21
CA LYS A 217 -3.20 -11.88 8.14
C LYS A 217 -3.73 -12.05 9.56
N GLY A 218 -3.43 -13.21 10.16
CA GLY A 218 -3.75 -13.48 11.57
C GLY A 218 -2.69 -12.92 12.52
N TRP A 219 -2.98 -12.96 13.83
CA TRP A 219 -2.12 -12.40 14.89
C TRP A 219 -0.74 -13.06 15.00
N ALA A 220 -0.66 -14.38 14.82
CA ALA A 220 0.59 -15.17 14.86
C ALA A 220 0.80 -16.02 13.58
N HIS A 221 0.19 -15.58 12.47
CA HIS A 221 0.06 -16.36 11.24
C HIS A 221 0.73 -15.66 10.05
N LEU A 222 1.13 -16.43 9.05
CA LEU A 222 1.56 -15.89 7.76
C LEU A 222 0.36 -15.28 7.01
N GLN A 223 0.61 -14.27 6.18
CA GLN A 223 -0.44 -13.76 5.29
C GLN A 223 -0.80 -14.82 4.25
N LYS A 224 -2.10 -14.99 3.99
CA LYS A 224 -2.60 -15.91 2.97
C LYS A 224 -3.50 -15.21 1.97
N LYS A 225 -3.32 -15.52 0.69
CA LYS A 225 -4.13 -15.08 -0.44
C LYS A 225 -5.22 -16.10 -0.75
N PHE A 226 -6.43 -15.60 -0.98
CA PHE A 226 -7.58 -16.33 -1.50
C PHE A 226 -8.00 -15.67 -2.81
N GLU A 227 -7.86 -16.40 -3.91
CA GLU A 227 -8.01 -15.83 -5.25
C GLU A 227 -9.44 -15.88 -5.76
N ASN A 228 -9.80 -14.91 -6.60
CA ASN A 228 -11.03 -14.91 -7.40
C ASN A 228 -12.32 -15.04 -6.56
N ILE A 229 -12.38 -14.34 -5.43
CA ILE A 229 -13.54 -14.33 -4.56
C ILE A 229 -14.56 -13.30 -5.06
N THR A 230 -15.70 -13.78 -5.54
CA THR A 230 -16.78 -12.91 -6.05
C THR A 230 -17.69 -12.45 -4.92
N ILE A 231 -17.79 -11.13 -4.76
CA ILE A 231 -18.77 -10.45 -3.92
C ILE A 231 -19.97 -10.08 -4.79
N VAL A 232 -21.16 -10.45 -4.35
CA VAL A 232 -22.42 -10.10 -5.01
C VAL A 232 -23.16 -9.02 -4.21
N GLN A 233 -24.17 -8.40 -4.82
CA GLN A 233 -25.07 -7.51 -4.10
C GLN A 233 -25.86 -8.30 -3.04
N GLY A 234 -25.95 -7.78 -1.82
CA GLY A 234 -26.64 -8.41 -0.69
C GLY A 234 -25.70 -9.16 0.26
N GLU A 235 -26.24 -10.20 0.88
CA GLU A 235 -25.51 -11.02 1.85
C GLU A 235 -24.48 -11.90 1.15
N ASN A 236 -23.26 -11.92 1.70
CA ASN A 236 -22.16 -12.74 1.20
C ASN A 236 -21.65 -13.63 2.34
N ASN A 237 -21.58 -14.94 2.10
CA ASN A 237 -21.08 -15.93 3.06
C ASN A 237 -19.90 -16.66 2.42
N ILE A 238 -18.68 -16.22 2.72
CA ILE A 238 -17.44 -16.72 2.12
C ILE A 238 -16.81 -17.75 3.07
N ASP A 239 -16.69 -18.99 2.62
CA ASP A 239 -16.03 -20.06 3.37
C ASP A 239 -14.61 -20.31 2.85
N LEU A 240 -13.61 -19.93 3.65
CA LEU A 240 -12.18 -20.08 3.35
C LEU A 240 -11.54 -21.19 4.20
N THR A 241 -12.32 -21.98 4.93
CA THR A 241 -11.82 -22.96 5.92
C THR A 241 -11.04 -24.12 5.29
N ASN A 242 -11.27 -24.43 4.02
CA ASN A 242 -10.59 -25.50 3.29
C ASN A 242 -9.09 -25.26 3.08
N GLN A 243 -8.59 -24.04 3.33
CA GLN A 243 -7.19 -23.70 3.17
C GLN A 243 -6.66 -22.98 4.41
N PRO A 244 -6.29 -23.72 5.48
CA PRO A 244 -5.84 -23.11 6.72
C PRO A 244 -4.67 -22.13 6.51
N ILE A 245 -4.68 -21.05 7.28
CA ILE A 245 -3.62 -20.05 7.32
C ILE A 245 -2.50 -20.59 8.22
N LEU A 246 -1.25 -20.55 7.74
CA LEU A 246 -0.11 -21.15 8.42
C LEU A 246 0.28 -20.34 9.65
N SER A 247 0.47 -21.02 10.79
CA SER A 247 0.89 -20.40 12.05
C SER A 247 2.41 -20.41 12.18
N GLY A 248 2.95 -19.60 13.10
CA GLY A 248 4.37 -19.58 13.43
C GLY A 248 5.07 -18.24 13.23
N ASN A 249 4.35 -17.20 12.79
CA ASN A 249 4.90 -15.86 12.63
C ASN A 249 4.56 -15.03 13.88
N ALA A 250 5.32 -15.27 14.96
CA ALA A 250 5.11 -14.66 16.28
C ALA A 250 5.68 -13.25 16.42
N ILE A 251 6.49 -12.79 15.44
CA ILE A 251 6.99 -11.42 15.41
C ILE A 251 5.85 -10.47 15.01
N ASN A 252 5.65 -9.43 15.82
CA ASN A 252 4.62 -8.42 15.61
C ASN A 252 4.89 -7.66 14.29
N PRO A 253 3.90 -7.51 13.39
CA PRO A 253 4.02 -6.70 12.19
C PRO A 253 4.47 -5.25 12.46
N GLU A 254 4.23 -4.69 13.64
CA GLU A 254 4.69 -3.33 14.01
C GLU A 254 6.22 -3.14 13.99
N GLU A 255 7.01 -4.22 14.02
CA GLU A 255 8.47 -4.14 13.94
C GLU A 255 8.97 -3.85 12.50
N TYR A 256 8.11 -3.97 11.49
CA TYR A 256 8.40 -3.59 10.11
C TYR A 256 7.60 -2.34 9.72
N THR A 257 8.28 -1.21 9.63
CA THR A 257 7.67 0.12 9.47
C THR A 257 7.22 0.45 8.04
N GLU A 258 7.29 -0.47 7.08
CA GLU A 258 6.96 -0.18 5.67
C GLU A 258 6.14 -1.31 5.05
N GLY A 259 4.82 -1.06 4.92
CA GLY A 259 3.91 -1.87 4.12
C GLY A 259 3.35 -3.14 4.79
N PRO A 260 2.52 -3.90 4.06
CA PRO A 260 1.93 -5.14 4.53
C PRO A 260 3.05 -6.17 4.68
N ASN A 261 3.33 -6.60 5.90
CA ASN A 261 4.36 -7.59 6.16
C ASN A 261 3.78 -9.00 5.94
N PRO A 262 4.09 -9.70 4.82
CA PRO A 262 3.60 -11.05 4.61
C PRO A 262 4.03 -12.01 5.72
N GLY A 263 5.11 -11.67 6.42
CA GLY A 263 5.74 -12.48 7.45
C GLY A 263 6.67 -13.52 6.83
N ILE A 264 7.70 -13.86 7.58
CA ILE A 264 8.58 -14.99 7.31
C ILE A 264 8.82 -15.71 8.62
N ILE A 265 8.63 -17.02 8.63
CA ILE A 265 8.90 -17.83 9.82
C ILE A 265 10.39 -18.14 9.85
N ASN A 266 11.09 -17.60 10.85
CA ASN A 266 12.54 -17.72 10.96
C ASN A 266 13.00 -17.96 12.41
N ILE A 267 14.30 -17.82 12.67
CA ILE A 267 14.91 -18.12 13.97
C ILE A 267 14.43 -17.17 15.09
N ALA A 268 13.98 -15.97 14.75
CA ALA A 268 13.45 -15.03 15.74
C ALA A 268 12.09 -15.52 16.28
N ASP A 269 11.23 -16.13 15.47
CA ASP A 269 10.00 -16.78 15.96
C ASP A 269 10.31 -17.94 16.91
N PHE A 270 11.35 -18.73 16.62
CA PHE A 270 11.83 -19.77 17.53
C PHE A 270 12.35 -19.20 18.84
N SER A 271 12.94 -18.00 18.81
CA SER A 271 13.44 -17.33 20.02
C SER A 271 12.28 -16.88 20.90
N ILE A 272 11.17 -16.43 20.32
CA ILE A 272 9.93 -16.10 21.05
C ILE A 272 9.35 -17.36 21.68
N LEU A 273 9.21 -18.44 20.93
CA LEU A 273 8.70 -19.72 21.46
C LEU A 273 9.58 -20.25 22.59
N ALA A 274 10.90 -20.25 22.43
CA ALA A 274 11.83 -20.75 23.44
C ALA A 274 11.79 -19.91 24.73
N ARG A 275 11.62 -18.59 24.60
CA ARG A 275 11.44 -17.67 25.74
C ARG A 275 10.15 -17.97 26.51
N ASP A 276 9.08 -18.26 25.78
CA ASP A 276 7.73 -18.39 26.36
C ASP A 276 7.32 -19.85 26.62
N TYR A 277 8.23 -20.81 26.46
CA TYR A 277 7.94 -22.23 26.65
C TYR A 277 7.39 -22.52 28.06
N GLY A 278 6.23 -23.16 28.13
CA GLY A 278 5.48 -23.45 29.34
C GLY A 278 4.71 -22.27 29.93
N GLN A 279 4.65 -21.13 29.23
CA GLN A 279 3.83 -19.97 29.61
C GLN A 279 2.44 -20.03 28.94
N SER A 280 1.47 -19.38 29.56
CA SER A 280 0.13 -19.14 29.00
C SER A 280 0.00 -17.72 28.44
N GLY A 281 -0.93 -17.48 27.51
CA GLY A 281 -1.24 -16.14 26.99
C GLY A 281 -0.11 -15.53 26.15
N SER A 282 0.81 -16.35 25.63
CA SER A 282 1.87 -15.92 24.72
C SER A 282 1.41 -16.03 23.27
N ILE A 283 1.92 -15.13 22.42
CA ILE A 283 1.75 -15.20 20.96
C ILE A 283 2.38 -16.46 20.32
N ALA A 284 3.25 -17.17 21.05
CA ALA A 284 3.84 -18.43 20.61
C ALA A 284 2.93 -19.66 20.84
N ASP A 285 1.76 -19.50 21.45
CA ASP A 285 0.73 -20.54 21.54
C ASP A 285 -0.04 -20.59 20.21
N PHE A 286 0.58 -21.22 19.21
CA PHE A 286 0.13 -21.22 17.82
C PHE A 286 -1.11 -22.08 17.60
N ASN A 287 -1.37 -23.06 18.48
CA ASN A 287 -2.57 -23.88 18.44
C ASN A 287 -3.70 -23.39 19.36
N ASN A 288 -3.45 -22.30 20.10
CA ASN A 288 -4.38 -21.68 21.05
C ASN A 288 -4.90 -22.67 22.11
N SER A 289 -3.99 -23.49 22.64
CA SER A 289 -4.32 -24.49 23.66
C SER A 289 -4.30 -23.94 25.09
N GLY A 290 -3.82 -22.71 25.27
CA GLY A 290 -3.62 -22.03 26.54
C GLY A 290 -2.20 -22.19 27.11
N LEU A 291 -1.31 -22.90 26.43
CA LEU A 291 0.07 -23.17 26.88
C LEU A 291 1.02 -23.29 25.69
N VAL A 292 2.17 -22.61 25.75
CA VAL A 292 3.25 -22.81 24.77
C VAL A 292 3.99 -24.11 25.07
N ASP A 293 3.95 -25.08 24.18
CA ASP A 293 4.57 -26.38 24.39
C ASP A 293 5.23 -27.00 23.13
N ILE A 294 5.46 -28.32 23.17
CA ILE A 294 6.09 -29.06 22.08
C ILE A 294 5.23 -29.14 20.81
N VAL A 295 3.91 -28.99 20.93
CA VAL A 295 2.99 -28.94 19.79
C VAL A 295 3.20 -27.63 19.03
N ASP A 296 3.33 -26.50 19.72
CA ASP A 296 3.66 -25.21 19.09
C ASP A 296 5.01 -25.25 18.41
N PHE A 297 6.01 -25.86 19.06
CA PHE A 297 7.32 -26.06 18.45
C PHE A 297 7.21 -26.87 17.16
N SER A 298 6.38 -27.92 17.15
CA SER A 298 6.18 -28.77 15.97
C SER A 298 5.50 -28.03 14.83
N ILE A 299 4.51 -27.18 15.13
CA ILE A 299 3.86 -26.30 14.16
C ILE A 299 4.89 -25.34 13.56
N LEU A 300 5.63 -24.63 14.41
CA LEU A 300 6.65 -23.67 13.99
C LEU A 300 7.73 -24.33 13.11
N ALA A 301 8.24 -25.48 13.53
CA ALA A 301 9.22 -26.25 12.78
C ALA A 301 8.71 -26.75 11.43
N SER A 302 7.43 -27.15 11.34
CA SER A 302 6.83 -27.56 10.07
C SER A 302 6.70 -26.43 9.04
N ASN A 303 6.83 -25.19 9.50
CA ASN A 303 6.68 -23.99 8.69
C ASN A 303 7.95 -23.13 8.61
N TYR A 304 9.09 -23.62 9.10
CA TYR A 304 10.34 -22.87 9.06
C TYR A 304 10.71 -22.44 7.63
N LEU A 305 11.11 -21.19 7.47
CA LEU A 305 11.43 -20.49 6.21
C LEU A 305 10.26 -20.33 5.23
N LYS A 306 9.02 -20.63 5.63
CA LYS A 306 7.85 -20.25 4.82
C LYS A 306 7.59 -18.75 4.95
N THR A 307 7.11 -18.17 3.85
CA THR A 307 6.72 -16.77 3.74
C THR A 307 5.22 -16.67 3.47
N GLY A 308 4.61 -15.56 3.88
CA GLY A 308 3.25 -15.25 3.46
C GLY A 308 3.18 -14.89 1.97
N ASP A 309 1.97 -14.87 1.41
CA ASP A 309 1.78 -14.75 -0.04
C ASP A 309 2.13 -13.36 -0.61
N GLY A 310 2.26 -12.32 0.23
CA GLY A 310 2.61 -10.96 -0.19
C GLY A 310 1.62 -10.32 -1.16
N PHE A 311 1.63 -9.00 -1.28
CA PHE A 311 1.00 -8.34 -2.41
C PHE A 311 1.86 -7.19 -2.91
#